data_AF-A0A172TD19-F1
#
_entry.id   AF-A0A172TD19-F1
#
_cell.length_a   1.000
_cell.length_b   1.000
_cell.length_c   1.000
_cell.angle_alpha   90.00
_cell.angle_beta   90.00
_cell.angle_gamma   90.00
#
_symmetry.space_group_name_H-M   'P 1'
#
loop_
_entity.id
_entity.type
_entity.pdbx_description
1 polymer ?
#
loop_
_entity_poly.entity_id
_entity_poly.type
_entity_poly.pdbx_seq_one_letter_code
_entity_poly.pdbx_strand_id
1 'polypeptide(L)'
;MTLWRPVGEHELALIAASQWAAFPPRLPDQPIFYPVLNRPYAEEIARDWNAKRNNLPVGYVTEFEVQAKVATSYDIQIVGSEGIHQELWVPAEELDAFNAAITGPIRVVAHFAGESYTGEIDSVTHLPQGVQ
;
A
#
# COMPACT_ATOMS: atom_id res chain seq x y z
N MET A 1 -9.95 -2.67 -11.57
CA MET A 1 -8.63 -3.33 -11.61
C MET A 1 -8.16 -3.42 -10.18
N THR A 2 -7.72 -4.59 -9.74
CA THR A 2 -7.19 -4.79 -8.38
C THR A 2 -5.71 -4.44 -8.37
N LEU A 3 -5.31 -3.66 -7.37
CA LEU A 3 -3.94 -3.25 -7.11
C LEU A 3 -3.61 -3.49 -5.64
N TRP A 4 -2.32 -3.55 -5.35
CA TRP A 4 -1.83 -3.71 -3.99
C TRP A 4 -0.86 -2.59 -3.64
N ARG A 5 -0.73 -2.31 -2.34
CA ARG A 5 0.31 -1.41 -1.86
C ARG A 5 0.81 -1.82 -0.48
N PRO A 6 2.12 -2.02 -0.31
CA PRO A 6 2.73 -2.20 0.99
C PRO A 6 2.76 -0.87 1.75
N VAL A 7 2.38 -0.89 3.03
CA VAL A 7 2.32 0.31 3.89
C VAL A 7 2.96 0.04 5.25
N GLY A 8 3.46 1.09 5.88
CA GLY A 8 3.82 1.08 7.30
C GLY A 8 2.63 1.45 8.20
N GLU A 9 2.80 1.29 9.51
CA GLU A 9 1.71 1.53 10.48
C GLU A 9 1.18 2.97 10.48
N HIS A 10 2.06 3.98 10.38
CA HIS A 10 1.63 5.38 10.34
C HIS A 10 0.75 5.66 9.10
N GLU A 11 1.15 5.14 7.94
CA GLU A 11 0.36 5.32 6.73
C GLU A 11 -0.95 4.55 6.78
N LEU A 12 -0.95 3.35 7.36
CA LEU A 12 -2.16 2.58 7.61
C LEU A 12 -3.16 3.35 8.48
N ALA A 13 -2.70 4.02 9.54
CA ALA A 13 -3.55 4.84 10.40
C ALA A 13 -4.20 6.02 9.64
N LEU A 14 -3.49 6.63 8.68
CA LEU A 14 -4.04 7.68 7.83
C LEU A 14 -5.09 7.15 6.85
N ILE A 15 -4.89 5.94 6.32
CA ILE A 15 -5.89 5.24 5.49
C ILE A 15 -7.14 4.91 6.31
N ALA A 16 -6.98 4.42 7.55
CA ALA A 16 -8.11 4.16 8.44
C ALA A 16 -8.87 5.46 8.76
N ALA A 17 -8.15 6.56 9.01
CA ALA A 17 -8.75 7.88 9.25
C ALA A 17 -9.52 8.43 8.03
N SER A 18 -9.19 8.00 6.81
CA SER A 18 -9.95 8.31 5.59
C SER A 18 -11.16 7.39 5.40
N GLN A 19 -11.53 6.61 6.42
CA GLN A 19 -12.56 5.57 6.35
C GLN A 19 -12.26 4.53 5.27
N TRP A 20 -10.98 4.19 5.11
CA TRP A 20 -10.49 3.22 4.13
C TRP A 20 -10.75 3.63 2.67
N ALA A 21 -10.92 4.92 2.40
CA ALA A 21 -11.27 5.41 1.06
C ALA A 21 -10.09 5.97 0.26
N ALA A 22 -9.00 6.37 0.92
CA ALA A 22 -7.91 7.08 0.28
C ALA A 22 -6.54 6.85 0.94
N PHE A 23 -5.48 6.88 0.11
CA PHE A 23 -4.09 6.99 0.56
C PHE A 23 -3.75 8.44 0.89
N PRO A 24 -2.90 8.70 1.90
CA PRO A 24 -2.51 10.07 2.25
C PRO A 24 -1.63 10.71 1.17
N PRO A 25 -1.61 12.06 1.09
CA PRO A 25 -0.69 12.79 0.22
C PRO A 25 0.77 12.37 0.40
N ARG A 26 1.52 12.35 -0.69
CA ARG A 26 2.97 12.08 -0.65
C ARG A 26 3.71 13.23 0.01
N LEU A 27 4.85 12.93 0.61
CA LEU A 27 5.76 13.97 1.09
C LEU A 27 6.37 14.72 -0.10
N PRO A 28 6.80 16.00 0.06
CA PRO A 28 7.34 16.79 -1.05
C PRO A 28 8.55 16.17 -1.77
N ASP A 29 9.31 15.30 -1.08
CA ASP A 29 10.45 14.56 -1.60
C ASP A 29 10.07 13.25 -2.30
N GLN A 30 8.79 12.90 -2.32
CA GLN A 30 8.24 11.66 -2.88
C GLN A 30 7.38 12.01 -4.11
N PRO A 31 7.98 12.13 -5.31
CA PRO A 31 7.29 12.63 -6.50
C PRO A 31 6.26 11.66 -7.08
N ILE A 32 6.28 10.40 -6.62
CA ILE A 32 5.42 9.34 -7.15
C ILE A 32 4.70 8.57 -6.03
N PHE A 33 3.47 8.18 -6.34
CA PHE A 33 2.70 7.14 -5.68
C PHE A 33 2.74 5.88 -6.56
N TYR A 34 3.12 4.75 -5.99
CA TYR A 34 3.38 3.53 -6.75
C TYR A 34 2.65 2.32 -6.16
N PRO A 35 1.45 2.00 -6.64
CA PRO A 35 0.80 0.74 -6.35
C PRO A 35 1.35 -0.36 -7.26
N VAL A 36 1.36 -1.59 -6.77
CA VAL A 36 1.88 -2.75 -7.48
C VAL A 36 0.76 -3.58 -8.10
N LEU A 37 1.08 -4.29 -9.18
CA LEU A 37 0.11 -5.07 -9.95
C LEU A 37 -0.10 -6.49 -9.43
N ASN A 38 0.64 -6.94 -8.42
CA ASN A 38 0.46 -8.27 -7.86
C ASN A 38 0.77 -8.33 -6.35
N ARG A 39 -0.01 -9.17 -5.66
CA ARG A 39 0.10 -9.37 -4.21
C ARG A 39 1.46 -9.92 -3.76
N PRO A 40 2.07 -10.93 -4.40
CA PRO A 40 3.37 -11.46 -3.95
C PRO A 40 4.46 -10.40 -3.88
N TYR A 41 4.48 -9.46 -4.84
CA TYR A 41 5.44 -8.36 -4.81
C TYR A 41 5.16 -7.37 -3.67
N ALA A 42 3.88 -7.07 -3.38
CA ALA A 42 3.54 -6.25 -2.21
C ALA A 42 3.97 -6.92 -0.89
N GLU A 43 3.77 -8.24 -0.78
CA GLU A 43 4.20 -9.02 0.39
C GLU A 43 5.73 -9.04 0.55
N GLU A 44 6.47 -9.15 -0.56
CA GLU A 44 7.93 -9.05 -0.55
C GLU A 44 8.38 -7.70 0.02
N ILE A 45 7.85 -6.58 -0.48
CA ILE A 45 8.21 -5.25 0.02
C ILE A 45 7.83 -5.10 1.50
N ALA A 46 6.62 -5.53 1.89
CA ALA A 46 6.15 -5.41 3.26
C ALA A 46 7.04 -6.21 4.24
N ARG A 47 7.42 -7.43 3.86
CA ARG A 47 8.25 -8.33 4.68
C ARG A 47 9.74 -7.94 4.69
N ASP A 48 10.29 -7.62 3.54
CA ASP A 48 11.75 -7.49 3.37
C ASP A 48 12.22 -6.04 3.46
N TRP A 49 11.31 -5.07 3.31
CA TRP A 49 11.61 -3.65 3.50
C TRP A 49 10.91 -3.07 4.72
N ASN A 50 9.57 -3.02 4.76
CA ASN A 50 8.87 -2.31 5.82
C ASN A 50 9.10 -2.92 7.21
N ALA A 51 8.96 -4.24 7.34
CA ALA A 51 9.19 -4.95 8.60
C ALA A 51 10.64 -4.87 9.11
N LYS A 52 11.61 -4.59 8.23
CA LYS A 52 13.04 -4.58 8.58
C LYS A 52 13.65 -3.18 8.72
N ARG A 53 13.08 -2.18 8.03
CA ARG A 53 13.73 -0.87 7.83
C ARG A 53 12.92 0.32 8.31
N ASN A 54 11.61 0.16 8.52
CA ASN A 54 10.81 1.24 9.10
C ASN A 54 11.18 1.44 10.59
N ASN A 55 11.00 2.66 11.08
CA ASN A 55 11.19 2.97 12.51
C ASN A 55 10.28 2.10 13.40
N LEU A 56 9.03 1.91 12.98
CA LEU A 56 8.16 0.85 13.49
C LEU A 56 8.32 -0.35 12.56
N PRO A 57 8.95 -1.46 13.02
CA PRO A 57 9.36 -2.58 12.18
C PRO A 57 8.18 -3.48 11.82
N VAL A 58 7.21 -2.95 11.08
CA VAL A 58 6.03 -3.66 10.61
C VAL A 58 5.67 -3.20 9.20
N GLY A 59 5.23 -4.15 8.38
CA GLY A 59 4.67 -3.92 7.05
C GLY A 59 3.28 -4.53 6.93
N TYR A 60 2.39 -3.83 6.25
CA TYR A 60 1.04 -4.29 5.92
C TYR A 60 0.86 -4.30 4.42
N VAL A 61 0.05 -5.23 3.90
CA VAL A 61 -0.33 -5.25 2.49
C VAL A 61 -1.78 -4.81 2.36
N THR A 62 -1.98 -3.74 1.60
CA THR A 62 -3.31 -3.26 1.24
C THR A 62 -3.70 -3.76 -0.15
N GLU A 63 -4.98 -4.08 -0.33
CA GLU A 63 -5.64 -4.45 -1.58
C GLU A 63 -6.80 -3.50 -1.82
N PHE A 64 -6.90 -2.97 -3.04
CA PHE A 64 -7.95 -2.03 -3.40
C PHE A 64 -8.30 -2.14 -4.88
N GLU A 65 -9.51 -1.74 -5.23
CA GLU A 65 -9.96 -1.70 -6.62
C GLU A 65 -9.93 -0.27 -7.12
N VAL A 66 -9.46 -0.08 -8.36
CA VAL A 66 -9.47 1.21 -9.06
C VAL A 66 -10.21 1.05 -10.38
N GLN A 67 -10.93 2.08 -10.80
CA GLN A 67 -11.54 2.12 -12.13
C GLN A 67 -10.49 1.81 -13.20
N ALA A 68 -10.73 0.79 -14.02
CA ALA A 68 -9.74 0.29 -14.98
C ALA A 68 -9.23 1.41 -15.92
N LYS A 69 -10.12 2.28 -16.39
CA LYS A 69 -9.76 3.43 -17.25
C LYS A 69 -8.73 4.39 -16.63
N VAL A 70 -8.70 4.51 -15.30
CA VAL A 70 -7.75 5.36 -14.57
C VAL A 70 -6.46 4.58 -14.33
N ALA A 71 -6.55 3.32 -13.89
CA ALA A 71 -5.35 2.51 -13.70
C ALA A 71 -4.53 2.35 -14.99
N THR A 72 -5.20 2.18 -16.14
CA THR A 72 -4.54 2.00 -17.44
C THR A 72 -4.11 3.30 -18.12
N SER A 73 -4.33 4.48 -17.52
CA SER A 73 -3.76 5.73 -18.04
C SER A 73 -2.31 5.94 -17.60
N TYR A 74 -1.83 5.13 -16.66
CA TYR A 74 -0.44 5.13 -16.19
C TYR A 74 0.33 3.98 -16.83
N ASP A 75 1.57 4.25 -17.25
CA ASP A 75 2.44 3.22 -17.80
C ASP A 75 2.88 2.24 -16.72
N ILE A 76 2.85 0.95 -17.05
CA ILE A 76 3.39 -0.11 -16.19
C ILE A 76 4.92 -0.03 -16.22
N GLN A 77 5.51 0.19 -15.05
CA GLN A 77 6.95 0.15 -14.85
C GLN A 77 7.38 -1.22 -14.36
N ILE A 78 8.50 -1.72 -14.88
CA ILE A 78 9.10 -2.99 -14.46
C ILE A 78 10.37 -2.67 -13.67
N VAL A 79 10.37 -2.95 -12.37
CA VAL A 79 11.44 -2.60 -11.44
C VAL A 79 12.16 -3.85 -10.91
N GLY A 80 13.13 -4.37 -11.65
CA GLY A 80 13.90 -5.56 -11.27
C GLY A 80 13.60 -6.77 -12.17
N SER A 81 13.32 -7.94 -11.59
CA SER A 81 13.08 -9.16 -12.39
C SER A 81 11.87 -9.01 -13.30
N GLU A 82 12.06 -9.25 -14.60
CA GLU A 82 11.01 -9.14 -15.61
C GLU A 82 9.77 -9.97 -15.24
N GLY A 83 8.61 -9.31 -15.21
CA GLY A 83 7.30 -9.94 -15.03
C GLY A 83 6.78 -10.07 -13.59
N ILE A 84 7.60 -9.84 -12.56
CA ILE A 84 7.17 -9.93 -11.15
C ILE A 84 7.06 -8.55 -10.52
N HIS A 85 8.00 -7.65 -10.78
CA HIS A 85 8.01 -6.34 -10.14
C HIS A 85 7.38 -5.28 -11.03
N GLN A 86 6.05 -5.29 -11.07
CA GLN A 86 5.26 -4.37 -11.87
C GLN A 86 4.56 -3.34 -10.98
N GLU A 87 4.73 -2.07 -11.33
CA GLU A 87 4.17 -0.92 -10.63
C GLU A 87 3.50 0.04 -11.59
N LEU A 88 2.53 0.81 -11.09
CA LEU A 88 2.11 2.05 -11.75
C LEU A 88 2.89 3.20 -11.14
N TRP A 89 3.33 4.17 -11.92
CA TRP A 89 3.88 5.42 -11.38
C TRP A 89 2.86 6.54 -11.56
N VAL A 90 2.17 6.87 -10.47
CA VAL A 90 1.19 7.97 -10.41
C VAL A 90 1.92 9.20 -9.87
N PRO A 91 1.92 10.35 -10.57
CA PRO A 91 2.47 11.58 -10.04
C PRO A 91 1.82 11.96 -8.70
N ALA A 92 2.60 12.46 -7.75
CA ALA A 92 2.09 12.82 -6.43
C ALA A 92 0.94 13.85 -6.50
N GLU A 93 1.00 14.77 -7.47
CA GLU A 93 -0.04 15.76 -7.74
C GLU A 93 -1.35 15.16 -8.28
N GLU A 94 -1.32 13.94 -8.83
CA GLU A 94 -2.50 13.24 -9.35
C GLU A 94 -3.11 12.28 -8.33
N LEU A 95 -2.49 12.10 -7.15
CA LEU A 95 -2.94 11.12 -6.16
C LEU A 95 -4.38 11.37 -5.69
N ASP A 96 -4.83 12.62 -5.60
CA ASP A 96 -6.22 12.93 -5.25
C ASP A 96 -7.20 12.42 -6.30
N ALA A 97 -6.86 12.59 -7.59
CA ALA A 97 -7.67 12.08 -8.70
C ALA A 97 -7.65 10.54 -8.74
N PHE A 98 -6.49 9.94 -8.43
CA PHE A 98 -6.35 8.49 -8.33
C PHE A 98 -7.18 7.92 -7.18
N ASN A 99 -7.13 8.54 -5.99
CA ASN A 99 -7.95 8.18 -4.83
C ASN A 99 -9.45 8.25 -5.15
N ALA A 100 -9.89 9.29 -5.88
CA ALA A 100 -11.28 9.41 -6.31
C ALA A 100 -11.73 8.31 -7.29
N ALA A 101 -10.77 7.59 -7.89
CA ALA A 101 -11.03 6.45 -8.77
C ALA A 101 -11.02 5.09 -8.04
N ILE A 102 -10.68 5.05 -6.74
CA ILE A 102 -10.80 3.85 -5.91
C ILE A 102 -12.28 3.50 -5.75
N THR A 103 -12.60 2.22 -5.92
CA THR A 103 -13.96 1.68 -5.79
C THR A 103 -14.03 0.73 -4.61
N GLY A 104 -14.86 1.07 -3.62
CA GLY A 104 -14.95 0.31 -2.37
C GLY A 104 -13.79 0.62 -1.40
N PRO A 105 -13.71 -0.10 -0.27
CA PRO A 105 -12.70 0.15 0.74
C PRO A 105 -11.35 -0.46 0.37
N ILE A 106 -10.29 0.21 0.80
CA ILE A 106 -8.94 -0.35 0.90
C ILE A 106 -8.94 -1.39 2.01
N ARG A 107 -8.56 -2.63 1.70
CA ARG A 107 -8.56 -3.76 2.64
C ARG A 107 -7.15 -4.17 2.99
N VAL A 108 -6.90 -4.53 4.24
CA VAL A 108 -5.63 -5.15 4.65
C VAL A 108 -5.73 -6.65 4.45
N VAL A 109 -4.77 -7.23 3.74
CA VAL A 109 -4.80 -8.66 3.33
C VAL A 109 -3.59 -9.47 3.80
N ALA A 110 -2.58 -8.81 4.36
CA ALA A 110 -1.45 -9.44 5.05
C ALA A 110 -0.74 -8.44 5.97
N HIS A 111 0.02 -8.96 6.94
CA HIS A 111 0.95 -8.20 7.76
C HIS A 111 2.25 -8.98 7.96
N PHE A 112 3.32 -8.26 8.24
CA PHE A 112 4.64 -8.81 8.55
C PHE A 112 5.26 -7.99 9.68
N ALA A 113 5.38 -8.59 10.85
CA ALA A 113 6.05 -7.99 12.00
C ALA A 113 7.53 -8.37 11.98
N GLY A 114 8.40 -7.37 12.14
CA GLY A 114 9.83 -7.55 12.36
C GLY A 114 10.13 -8.00 13.79
N GLU A 115 11.35 -8.48 14.03
CA GLU A 115 11.75 -9.10 15.30
C GLU A 115 11.57 -8.19 16.53
N SER A 116 11.70 -6.88 16.36
CA SER A 116 11.55 -5.88 17.44
C SER A 116 10.17 -5.22 17.48
N TYR A 117 9.21 -5.68 16.69
CA TYR A 117 7.84 -5.17 16.75
C TYR A 117 7.16 -5.66 18.05
N THR A 118 6.57 -4.72 18.79
CA THR A 118 5.94 -4.99 20.09
C THR A 118 4.43 -4.73 20.11
N GLY A 119 3.85 -4.31 18.98
CA GLY A 119 2.41 -4.11 18.85
C GLY A 119 1.65 -5.43 18.71
N GLU A 120 0.37 -5.40 19.08
CA GLU A 120 -0.55 -6.52 18.85
C GLU A 120 -1.26 -6.34 17.51
N ILE A 121 -1.30 -7.41 16.69
CA ILE A 121 -2.01 -7.46 15.41
C ILE A 121 -3.05 -8.56 15.47
N ASP A 122 -4.27 -8.25 15.09
CA ASP A 122 -5.33 -9.25 14.91
C ASP A 122 -5.01 -10.10 13.67
N SER A 123 -4.82 -11.41 13.86
CA SER A 123 -4.45 -12.31 12.78
C SER A 123 -5.54 -12.52 11.72
N VAL A 124 -6.80 -12.21 12.03
CA VAL A 124 -7.96 -12.34 11.13
C VAL A 124 -8.11 -11.09 10.27
N THR A 125 -7.99 -9.90 10.87
CA THR A 125 -8.16 -8.63 10.14
C THR A 125 -6.85 -8.06 9.60
N HIS A 126 -5.71 -8.55 10.11
CA HIS A 126 -4.36 -8.02 9.91
C HIS A 126 -4.18 -6.57 10.39
N LEU A 127 -5.10 -6.05 11.21
CA LEU A 127 -5.03 -4.70 11.75
C LEU A 127 -4.30 -4.67 13.08
N PRO A 128 -3.51 -3.62 13.35
CA PRO A 128 -3.00 -3.37 14.68
C PRO A 128 -4.16 -3.04 15.63
N GLN A 129 -3.99 -3.38 16.91
CA GLN A 129 -4.98 -3.13 17.94
C GLN A 129 -5.39 -1.65 17.98
N GLY A 130 -6.71 -1.38 17.97
CA GLY A 130 -7.25 -0.03 18.05
C GLY A 130 -7.44 0.69 16.70
N VAL A 131 -7.01 0.07 15.58
CA VAL A 131 -7.37 0.53 14.24
C VAL A 131 -8.64 -0.19 13.77
N GLN A 132 -9.62 0.58 13.29
CA GLN A 132 -10.92 0.11 12.79
C GLN A 132 -11.24 0.75 11.45
#